data_AF-A0A1A8D8R5-F1
#
_entry.id   AF-A0A1A8D8R5-F1
#
_cell.length_a   1.000
_cell.length_b   1.000
_cell.length_c   1.000
_cell.angle_alpha   90.00
_cell.angle_beta   90.00
_cell.angle_gamma   90.00
#
_symmetry.space_group_name_H-M   'P 1'
#
loop_
_entity.id
_entity.type
_entity.pdbx_description
1 polymer ?
#
loop_
_entity_poly.entity_id
_entity_poly.type
_entity_poly.pdbx_seq_one_letter_code
_entity_poly.pdbx_strand_id
1 'polypeptide(L)'
;LTNWMSICLYAFLRDSAGESLYMLFRAIKHQVDKGPVDAVTGKAKYTLNDNRLLREDVEYKTLTLNVLVQSGGVNETQLLPIKVLDCDTITQVKEKLLDQVYKGTSFSHRPHGNSLDLEWRSGVAGHLILSDEDLTSVLQGNWKRLNTLQHYKVPDGATVALVPRHTKNIHYDSHDFLPGEKTPMLEDADEGGVKLWHLVKASEEPELPKHRRGSLRERERAKAIPEIYLTRLLSMKGTLQKFVDDLFTVILSTSRPVPLSVKYFFDLLDDQAGQHCITDSETIHIWKTNSLPLRFWINILKNPQFIFDVQVSDHVDAVLSVITQTFMDSCTTAEHKLGRDSPINKLLYAR
;
A
#
# COMPACT_ATOMS: atom_id res chain seq x y z
N LEU A 1 23.46 -6.85 15.08
CA LEU A 1 22.39 -7.85 15.32
C LEU A 1 21.44 -8.00 14.13
N THR A 2 20.75 -6.97 13.67
CA THR A 2 19.79 -7.07 12.54
C THR A 2 20.38 -7.76 11.30
N ASN A 3 21.57 -7.34 10.86
CA ASN A 3 22.25 -7.97 9.70
C ASN A 3 22.53 -9.46 9.92
N TRP A 4 22.94 -9.85 11.13
CA TRP A 4 23.20 -11.26 11.48
C TRP A 4 21.91 -12.08 11.44
N MET A 5 20.82 -11.55 11.99
CA MET A 5 19.50 -12.17 11.89
C MET A 5 19.07 -12.33 10.44
N SER A 6 19.25 -11.32 9.59
CA SER A 6 18.93 -11.40 8.17
C SER A 6 19.70 -12.48 7.43
N ILE A 7 21.01 -12.60 7.68
CA ILE A 7 21.84 -13.64 7.07
C ILE A 7 21.37 -15.03 7.52
N CYS A 8 21.19 -15.23 8.82
CA CYS A 8 20.85 -16.55 9.36
C CYS A 8 19.40 -16.97 9.08
N LEU A 9 18.47 -16.02 8.93
CA LEU A 9 17.04 -16.31 8.73
C LEU A 9 16.61 -16.24 7.26
N TYR A 10 17.52 -15.94 6.33
CA TYR A 10 17.18 -15.89 4.90
C TYR A 10 16.58 -17.21 4.40
N ALA A 11 17.17 -18.36 4.77
CA ALA A 11 16.62 -19.67 4.38
C ALA A 11 15.22 -19.89 4.95
N PHE A 12 15.00 -19.50 6.22
CA PHE A 12 13.67 -19.59 6.85
C PHE A 12 12.63 -18.69 6.15
N LEU A 13 13.04 -17.48 5.74
CA LEU A 13 12.20 -16.60 4.94
C LEU A 13 11.87 -17.23 3.59
N ARG A 14 12.86 -17.75 2.86
CA ARG A 14 12.65 -18.34 1.54
C ARG A 14 11.79 -19.61 1.58
N ASP A 15 12.06 -20.49 2.55
CA ASP A 15 11.55 -21.86 2.56
C ASP A 15 10.31 -22.03 3.46
N SER A 16 9.90 -21.01 4.23
CA SER A 16 8.75 -21.11 5.15
C SER A 16 7.91 -19.84 5.23
N ALA A 17 8.48 -18.72 5.70
CA ALA A 17 7.68 -17.51 5.98
C ALA A 17 7.31 -16.71 4.73
N GLY A 18 8.09 -16.84 3.65
CA GLY A 18 7.98 -16.04 2.44
C GLY A 18 6.67 -16.27 1.69
N GLU A 19 6.17 -17.51 1.63
CA GLU A 19 4.89 -17.80 0.99
C GLU A 19 3.75 -17.07 1.70
N SER A 20 3.65 -17.18 3.03
CA SER A 20 2.59 -16.52 3.81
C SER A 20 2.70 -15.00 3.74
N LEU A 21 3.92 -14.45 3.75
CA LEU A 21 4.15 -13.01 3.61
C LEU A 21 3.74 -12.51 2.22
N TYR A 22 4.10 -13.24 1.16
CA TYR A 22 3.71 -12.89 -0.21
C TYR A 22 2.20 -12.99 -0.41
N MET A 23 1.56 -14.02 0.14
CA MET A 23 0.11 -14.19 0.09
C MET A 23 -0.61 -13.04 0.81
N LEU A 24 -0.12 -12.60 1.98
CA LEU A 24 -0.65 -11.43 2.66
C LEU A 24 -0.51 -10.16 1.79
N PHE A 25 0.69 -9.91 1.26
CA PHE A 25 0.93 -8.76 0.36
C PHE A 25 -0.04 -8.77 -0.84
N ARG A 26 -0.20 -9.92 -1.50
CA ARG A 26 -1.13 -10.09 -2.64
C ARG A 26 -2.58 -9.92 -2.23
N ALA A 27 -2.98 -10.42 -1.06
CA ALA A 27 -4.33 -10.27 -0.55
C ALA A 27 -4.68 -8.80 -0.25
N ILE A 28 -3.75 -8.07 0.37
CA ILE A 28 -3.90 -6.63 0.62
C ILE A 28 -4.09 -5.90 -0.70
N LYS A 29 -3.14 -6.05 -1.64
CA LYS A 29 -3.19 -5.37 -2.93
C LYS A 29 -4.49 -5.69 -3.69
N HIS A 30 -4.83 -6.97 -3.81
CA HIS A 30 -6.06 -7.42 -4.47
C HIS A 30 -7.33 -6.83 -3.83
N GLN A 31 -7.38 -6.75 -2.50
CA GLN A 31 -8.55 -6.23 -1.80
C GLN A 31 -8.66 -4.71 -1.88
N VAL A 32 -7.54 -3.98 -1.88
CA VAL A 32 -7.50 -2.53 -2.13
C VAL A 32 -8.02 -2.24 -3.54
N ASP A 33 -7.52 -2.96 -4.56
CA ASP A 33 -7.83 -2.72 -5.97
C ASP A 33 -9.30 -2.97 -6.35
N LYS A 34 -10.08 -3.68 -5.51
CA LYS A 34 -11.52 -3.88 -5.68
C LYS A 34 -12.36 -2.63 -5.41
N GLY A 35 -11.79 -1.61 -4.80
CA GLY A 35 -12.49 -0.38 -4.44
C GLY A 35 -11.80 0.87 -5.00
N PRO A 36 -12.52 2.01 -5.04
CA PRO A 36 -11.93 3.26 -5.46
C PRO A 36 -10.74 3.66 -4.60
N VAL A 37 -9.72 4.20 -5.27
CA VAL A 37 -8.52 4.77 -4.66
C VAL A 37 -8.34 6.16 -5.27
N ASP A 38 -8.31 7.18 -4.43
CA ASP A 38 -8.06 8.54 -4.87
C ASP A 38 -6.56 8.71 -5.19
N ALA A 39 -6.24 9.05 -6.43
CA ALA A 39 -4.85 9.09 -6.92
C ALA A 39 -4.05 10.29 -6.39
N VAL A 40 -4.74 11.30 -5.83
CA VAL A 40 -4.11 12.54 -5.34
C VAL A 40 -3.93 12.48 -3.83
N THR A 41 -4.98 12.15 -3.09
CA THR A 41 -4.95 12.07 -1.62
C THR A 41 -4.45 10.73 -1.08
N GLY A 42 -4.48 9.70 -1.93
CA GLY A 42 -4.13 8.32 -1.56
C GLY A 42 -5.12 7.66 -0.59
N LYS A 43 -6.34 8.20 -0.48
CA LYS A 43 -7.42 7.60 0.31
C LYS A 43 -8.07 6.45 -0.46
N ALA A 44 -8.31 5.33 0.20
CA ALA A 44 -8.86 4.12 -0.41
C ALA A 44 -10.17 3.69 0.25
N LYS A 45 -11.06 3.06 -0.52
CA LYS A 45 -12.32 2.50 0.00
C LYS A 45 -12.07 1.36 1.00
N TYR A 46 -11.10 0.49 0.70
CA TYR A 46 -10.71 -0.65 1.52
C TYR A 46 -9.31 -0.42 2.09
N THR A 47 -9.21 -0.25 3.40
CA THR A 47 -7.94 -0.05 4.12
C THR A 47 -8.11 -0.48 5.58
N LEU A 48 -7.00 -0.63 6.30
CA LEU A 48 -6.98 -0.78 7.76
C LEU A 48 -6.59 0.51 8.48
N ASN A 49 -6.20 1.54 7.73
CA ASN A 49 -5.72 2.82 8.26
C ASN A 49 -6.82 3.88 8.13
N ASP A 50 -7.29 4.39 9.26
CA ASP A 50 -8.40 5.36 9.36
C ASP A 50 -8.09 6.71 8.69
N ASN A 51 -6.82 7.14 8.70
CA ASN A 51 -6.37 8.35 8.03
C ASN A 51 -6.34 8.21 6.51
N ARG A 52 -6.20 6.97 6.00
CA ARG A 52 -6.21 6.65 4.57
C ARG A 52 -7.58 6.15 4.08
N LEU A 53 -8.62 6.20 4.91
CA LEU A 53 -9.96 5.78 4.52
C LEU A 53 -10.64 6.86 3.67
N LEU A 54 -11.12 6.49 2.48
CA LEU A 54 -11.99 7.33 1.67
C LEU A 54 -13.36 7.43 2.33
N ARG A 55 -13.71 8.60 2.87
CA ARG A 55 -14.92 8.78 3.71
C ARG A 55 -16.17 9.06 2.87
N GLU A 56 -15.96 9.71 1.75
CA GLU A 56 -16.95 10.07 0.75
C GLU A 56 -17.51 8.81 0.07
N ASP A 57 -18.83 8.79 -0.15
CA ASP A 57 -19.48 7.72 -0.89
C ASP A 57 -19.37 8.00 -2.39
N VAL A 58 -18.38 7.37 -3.01
CA VAL A 58 -18.11 7.49 -4.45
C VAL A 58 -18.84 6.37 -5.16
N GLU A 59 -19.76 6.71 -6.07
CA GLU A 59 -20.37 5.75 -6.98
C GLU A 59 -19.33 5.27 -8.01
N TYR A 60 -19.27 3.95 -8.22
CA TYR A 60 -18.40 3.34 -9.22
C TYR A 60 -18.99 2.04 -9.75
N LYS A 61 -18.53 1.63 -10.93
CA LYS A 61 -18.87 0.36 -11.58
C LYS A 61 -17.60 -0.42 -11.88
N THR A 62 -17.65 -1.73 -11.69
CA THR A 62 -16.59 -2.62 -12.17
C THR A 62 -16.76 -2.83 -13.67
N LEU A 63 -15.69 -2.58 -14.42
CA LEU A 63 -15.60 -2.84 -15.85
C LEU A 63 -14.62 -4.00 -16.10
N THR A 64 -14.89 -4.81 -17.11
CA THR A 64 -13.98 -5.83 -17.63
C THR A 64 -13.43 -5.36 -18.96
N LEU A 65 -12.15 -4.97 -18.99
CA LEU A 65 -11.46 -4.58 -20.22
C LEU A 65 -10.83 -5.81 -20.88
N ASN A 66 -10.92 -5.88 -22.20
CA ASN A 66 -10.32 -6.94 -23.01
C ASN A 66 -8.96 -6.46 -23.52
N VAL A 67 -7.88 -6.88 -22.86
CA VAL A 67 -6.53 -6.33 -23.11
C VAL A 67 -5.81 -7.16 -24.16
N LEU A 68 -5.36 -6.50 -25.22
CA LEU A 68 -4.57 -7.12 -26.28
C LEU A 68 -3.12 -7.28 -25.81
N VAL A 69 -2.68 -8.52 -25.70
CA VAL A 69 -1.30 -8.86 -25.36
C VAL A 69 -0.60 -9.38 -26.62
N GLN A 70 0.53 -8.76 -26.98
CA GLN A 70 1.40 -9.26 -28.03
C GLN A 70 2.36 -10.30 -27.43
N SER A 71 2.10 -11.58 -27.69
CA SER A 71 3.04 -12.64 -27.30
C SER A 71 4.19 -12.69 -28.32
N GLY A 72 5.43 -12.85 -27.83
CA GLY A 72 6.68 -12.73 -28.60
C GLY A 72 6.97 -13.82 -29.63
N GLY A 73 5.95 -14.47 -30.18
CA GLY A 73 6.11 -15.50 -31.21
C GLY A 73 4.80 -15.76 -31.95
N VAL A 74 4.76 -15.40 -33.24
CA VAL A 74 3.63 -15.52 -34.18
C VAL A 74 2.46 -14.58 -33.85
N ASN A 75 1.80 -14.04 -34.88
CA ASN A 75 0.75 -13.02 -34.84
C ASN A 75 -0.55 -13.40 -34.07
N GLU A 76 -0.48 -14.16 -32.98
CA GLU A 76 -1.62 -14.43 -32.11
C GLU A 76 -1.75 -13.30 -31.10
N THR A 77 -2.70 -12.39 -31.36
CA THR A 77 -3.09 -11.38 -30.38
C THR A 77 -4.08 -12.00 -29.42
N GLN A 78 -3.66 -12.23 -28.17
CA GLN A 78 -4.54 -12.79 -27.14
C GLN A 78 -5.30 -11.66 -26.44
N LEU A 79 -6.59 -11.88 -26.20
CA LEU A 79 -7.41 -11.02 -25.35
C LEU A 79 -7.41 -11.55 -23.91
N LEU A 80 -6.93 -10.71 -22.99
CA LEU A 80 -6.92 -10.99 -21.56
C LEU A 80 -7.98 -10.12 -20.86
N PRO A 81 -9.06 -10.70 -20.30
CA PRO A 81 -10.06 -9.92 -19.56
C PRO A 81 -9.50 -9.48 -18.20
N ILE A 82 -9.50 -8.17 -17.94
CA ILE A 82 -8.99 -7.56 -16.70
C ILE A 82 -10.08 -6.68 -16.08
N LYS A 83 -10.35 -6.88 -14.80
CA LYS A 83 -11.30 -6.07 -14.03
C LYS A 83 -10.66 -4.78 -13.52
N VAL A 84 -11.32 -3.66 -13.77
CA VAL A 84 -10.97 -2.31 -13.31
C VAL A 84 -12.23 -1.58 -12.85
N LEU A 85 -12.11 -0.36 -12.36
CA LEU A 85 -13.24 0.48 -11.99
C LEU A 85 -13.37 1.64 -12.99
N ASP A 86 -14.59 2.04 -13.30
CA ASP A 86 -14.85 3.21 -14.16
C ASP A 86 -14.26 4.51 -13.58
N CYS A 87 -14.15 4.59 -12.26
CA CYS A 87 -13.53 5.68 -11.52
C CYS A 87 -12.00 5.57 -11.38
N ASP A 88 -11.33 4.55 -11.94
CA ASP A 88 -9.86 4.51 -11.92
C ASP A 88 -9.28 5.56 -12.88
N THR A 89 -8.18 6.23 -12.49
CA THR A 89 -7.40 7.07 -13.42
C THR A 89 -6.73 6.22 -14.50
N ILE A 90 -6.28 6.84 -15.58
CA ILE A 90 -5.60 6.12 -16.66
C ILE A 90 -4.30 5.47 -16.16
N THR A 91 -3.55 6.14 -15.28
CA THR A 91 -2.37 5.52 -14.65
C THR A 91 -2.74 4.33 -13.77
N GLN A 92 -3.79 4.43 -12.93
CA GLN A 92 -4.26 3.29 -12.12
C GLN A 92 -4.70 2.11 -12.99
N VAL A 93 -5.37 2.38 -14.12
CA VAL A 93 -5.72 1.35 -15.10
C VAL A 93 -4.46 0.71 -15.66
N LYS A 94 -3.46 1.48 -16.13
CA LYS A 94 -2.19 0.94 -16.63
C LYS A 94 -1.50 0.05 -15.60
N GLU A 95 -1.46 0.44 -14.32
CA GLU A 95 -0.87 -0.37 -13.24
C GLU A 95 -1.61 -1.71 -13.06
N LYS A 96 -2.94 -1.68 -12.97
CA LYS A 96 -3.77 -2.91 -12.86
C LYS A 96 -3.59 -3.83 -14.06
N LEU A 97 -3.45 -3.25 -15.25
CA LEU A 97 -3.21 -3.98 -16.49
C LEU A 97 -1.84 -4.66 -16.49
N LEU A 98 -0.78 -3.91 -16.15
CA LEU A 98 0.58 -4.44 -16.04
C LEU A 98 0.66 -5.59 -15.04
N ASP A 99 -0.04 -5.51 -13.91
CA ASP A 99 -0.05 -6.58 -12.91
C ASP A 99 -0.65 -7.90 -13.40
N GLN A 100 -1.63 -7.86 -14.30
CA GLN A 100 -2.23 -9.08 -14.86
C GLN A 100 -1.47 -9.57 -16.08
N VAL A 101 -1.08 -8.68 -17.00
CA VAL A 101 -0.31 -9.03 -18.19
C VAL A 101 1.03 -9.67 -17.80
N TYR A 102 1.66 -9.17 -16.73
CA TYR A 102 2.96 -9.62 -16.24
C TYR A 102 2.87 -10.37 -14.89
N LYS A 103 1.76 -11.07 -14.61
CA LYS A 103 1.48 -11.74 -13.32
C LYS A 103 2.57 -12.72 -12.84
N GLY A 104 3.39 -13.25 -13.75
CA GLY A 104 4.53 -14.16 -13.47
C GLY A 104 5.91 -13.53 -13.62
N THR A 105 6.00 -12.26 -13.98
CA THR A 105 7.26 -11.55 -14.20
C THR A 105 7.58 -10.69 -12.97
N SER A 106 8.83 -10.71 -12.53
CA SER A 106 9.28 -9.87 -11.41
C SER A 106 9.19 -8.38 -11.77
N PHE A 107 8.98 -7.50 -10.79
CA PHE A 107 8.68 -6.10 -11.06
C PHE A 107 9.79 -5.39 -11.87
N SER A 108 11.06 -5.62 -11.53
CA SER A 108 12.20 -5.02 -12.25
C SER A 108 12.31 -5.40 -13.73
N HIS A 109 11.70 -6.50 -14.17
CA HIS A 109 11.71 -6.95 -15.57
C HIS A 109 10.48 -6.51 -16.37
N ARG A 110 9.56 -5.74 -15.75
CA ARG A 110 8.36 -5.24 -16.41
C ARG A 110 8.65 -3.89 -17.08
N PRO A 111 7.95 -3.54 -18.17
CA PRO A 111 7.99 -2.18 -18.69
C PRO A 111 7.44 -1.19 -17.65
N HIS A 112 8.05 0.00 -17.59
CA HIS A 112 7.56 1.06 -16.71
C HIS A 112 6.23 1.63 -17.21
N GLY A 113 5.32 1.96 -16.29
CA GLY A 113 4.03 2.56 -16.65
C GLY A 113 4.14 3.85 -17.47
N ASN A 114 5.23 4.61 -17.28
CA ASN A 114 5.48 5.88 -17.98
C ASN A 114 6.00 5.69 -19.42
N SER A 115 6.56 4.51 -19.74
CA SER A 115 6.99 4.18 -21.10
C SER A 115 5.86 3.64 -21.98
N LEU A 116 4.64 3.54 -21.43
CA LEU A 116 3.48 2.97 -22.09
C LEU A 116 2.31 3.94 -22.11
N ASP A 117 1.62 3.98 -23.23
CA ASP A 117 0.33 4.64 -23.41
C ASP A 117 -0.79 3.61 -23.37
N LEU A 118 -1.95 4.01 -22.84
CA LEU A 118 -3.16 3.18 -22.87
C LEU A 118 -3.94 3.51 -24.13
N GLU A 119 -4.03 2.57 -25.06
CA GLU A 119 -4.79 2.71 -26.29
C GLU A 119 -6.15 2.02 -26.15
N TRP A 120 -7.24 2.77 -26.30
CA TRP A 120 -8.59 2.22 -26.46
C TRP A 120 -8.92 2.01 -27.94
N ARG A 121 -9.31 0.79 -28.29
CA ARG A 121 -9.72 0.40 -29.65
C ARG A 121 -11.24 0.33 -29.71
N SER A 122 -11.88 1.45 -30.00
CA SER A 122 -13.34 1.60 -29.99
C SER A 122 -14.03 0.95 -31.21
N GLY A 123 -13.26 0.38 -32.14
CA GLY A 123 -13.75 -0.24 -33.37
C GLY A 123 -14.33 0.80 -34.33
N VAL A 124 -15.49 1.35 -33.99
CA VAL A 124 -16.27 2.34 -34.76
C VAL A 124 -15.56 3.70 -34.85
N ALA A 125 -14.79 4.09 -33.83
CA ALA A 125 -14.08 5.37 -33.75
C ALA A 125 -12.55 5.27 -33.90
N GLY A 126 -12.04 4.10 -34.31
CA GLY A 126 -10.60 3.86 -34.44
C GLY A 126 -9.88 3.63 -33.09
N HIS A 127 -8.65 4.14 -33.01
CA HIS A 127 -7.76 4.02 -31.86
C HIS A 127 -7.64 5.38 -31.14
N LEU A 128 -7.76 5.39 -29.82
CA LEU A 128 -7.63 6.59 -28.99
C LEU A 128 -6.63 6.34 -27.86
N ILE A 129 -5.62 7.19 -27.75
CA ILE A 129 -4.72 7.19 -26.59
C ILE A 129 -5.41 7.92 -25.44
N LEU A 130 -5.50 7.26 -24.30
CA LEU A 130 -6.02 7.81 -23.05
C LEU A 130 -4.86 8.27 -22.17
N SER A 131 -5.03 9.39 -21.46
CA SER A 131 -4.05 9.92 -20.51
C SER A 131 -4.75 10.54 -19.30
N ASP A 132 -4.04 10.64 -18.18
CA ASP A 132 -4.58 11.27 -16.96
C ASP A 132 -4.92 12.75 -17.17
N GLU A 133 -4.20 13.42 -18.07
CA GLU A 133 -4.46 14.79 -18.50
C GLU A 133 -4.39 14.90 -20.03
N ASP A 134 -5.36 15.58 -20.62
CA ASP A 134 -5.39 15.94 -22.04
C ASP A 134 -6.27 17.18 -22.27
N LEU A 135 -6.51 17.52 -23.54
CA LEU A 135 -7.35 18.65 -23.94
C LEU A 135 -8.82 18.48 -23.52
N THR A 136 -9.24 17.28 -23.13
CA THR A 136 -10.61 16.99 -22.68
C THR A 136 -10.77 17.08 -21.17
N SER A 137 -9.67 17.23 -20.41
CA SER A 137 -9.70 17.27 -18.95
C SER A 137 -10.58 18.39 -18.40
N VAL A 138 -11.38 18.05 -17.38
CA VAL A 138 -12.38 18.95 -16.80
C VAL A 138 -11.73 19.93 -15.82
N LEU A 139 -11.82 21.22 -16.14
CA LEU A 139 -11.43 22.34 -15.27
C LEU A 139 -12.64 22.92 -14.53
N GLN A 140 -12.51 23.12 -13.22
CA GLN A 140 -13.52 23.70 -12.34
C GLN A 140 -12.87 24.76 -11.44
N GLY A 141 -12.83 26.01 -11.90
CA GLY A 141 -12.04 27.06 -11.26
C GLY A 141 -10.55 26.68 -11.26
N ASN A 142 -9.90 26.73 -10.10
CA ASN A 142 -8.49 26.35 -9.94
C ASN A 142 -8.28 24.84 -9.79
N TRP A 143 -9.29 24.01 -10.05
CA TRP A 143 -9.19 22.55 -9.89
C TRP A 143 -9.29 21.84 -11.24
N LYS A 144 -8.31 21.00 -11.56
CA LYS A 144 -8.35 20.09 -12.71
C LYS A 144 -8.56 18.66 -12.24
N ARG A 145 -9.57 17.99 -12.80
CA ARG A 145 -9.85 16.59 -12.50
C ARG A 145 -8.97 15.67 -13.36
N LEU A 146 -8.32 14.68 -12.76
CA LEU A 146 -7.67 13.61 -13.49
C LEU A 146 -8.70 12.80 -14.30
N ASN A 147 -8.36 12.48 -15.53
CA ASN A 147 -9.22 11.71 -16.42
C ASN A 147 -9.32 10.25 -15.95
N THR A 148 -10.53 9.69 -16.05
CA THR A 148 -10.85 8.31 -15.67
C THR A 148 -11.47 7.56 -16.85
N LEU A 149 -11.68 6.25 -16.73
CA LEU A 149 -12.45 5.51 -17.75
C LEU A 149 -13.87 6.06 -17.94
N GLN A 150 -14.51 6.49 -16.84
CA GLN A 150 -15.82 7.13 -16.87
C GLN A 150 -15.80 8.45 -17.64
N HIS A 151 -14.74 9.25 -17.51
CA HIS A 151 -14.56 10.51 -18.25
C HIS A 151 -14.62 10.27 -19.76
N TYR A 152 -13.87 9.27 -20.25
CA TYR A 152 -13.87 8.86 -21.65
C TYR A 152 -15.08 8.01 -22.06
N LYS A 153 -15.98 7.68 -21.11
CA LYS A 153 -17.14 6.81 -21.29
C LYS A 153 -16.76 5.44 -21.87
N VAL A 154 -15.65 4.88 -21.42
CA VAL A 154 -15.20 3.54 -21.84
C VAL A 154 -16.23 2.50 -21.37
N PRO A 155 -16.83 1.71 -22.27
CA PRO A 155 -17.85 0.73 -21.90
C PRO A 155 -17.24 -0.54 -21.31
N ASP A 156 -18.06 -1.33 -20.61
CA ASP A 156 -17.72 -2.69 -20.22
C ASP A 156 -17.44 -3.55 -21.47
N GLY A 157 -16.44 -4.42 -21.39
CA GLY A 157 -15.99 -5.23 -22.54
C GLY A 157 -15.12 -4.48 -23.56
N ALA A 158 -14.78 -3.22 -23.33
CA ALA A 158 -13.93 -2.43 -24.24
C ALA A 158 -12.57 -3.11 -24.48
N THR A 159 -12.12 -3.06 -25.73
CA THR A 159 -10.79 -3.59 -26.11
C THR A 159 -9.72 -2.52 -25.95
N VAL A 160 -8.66 -2.82 -25.22
CA VAL A 160 -7.55 -1.88 -24.97
C VAL A 160 -6.20 -2.55 -25.22
N ALA A 161 -5.15 -1.76 -25.42
CA ALA A 161 -3.78 -2.23 -25.55
C ALA A 161 -2.82 -1.30 -24.78
N LEU A 162 -1.75 -1.88 -24.24
CA LEU A 162 -0.60 -1.10 -23.76
C LEU A 162 0.39 -0.97 -24.92
N VAL A 163 0.62 0.25 -25.39
CA VAL A 163 1.51 0.51 -26.53
C VAL A 163 2.74 1.31 -26.09
N PRO A 164 3.94 1.06 -26.66
CA PRO A 164 5.12 1.86 -26.37
C PRO A 164 4.87 3.34 -26.69
N ARG A 165 5.20 4.21 -25.74
CA ARG A 165 5.09 5.66 -25.93
C ARG A 165 6.16 6.12 -26.92
N HIS A 166 5.76 6.49 -28.14
CA HIS A 166 6.66 7.02 -29.16
C HIS A 166 6.89 8.52 -28.93
N THR A 167 7.95 8.87 -28.21
CA THR A 167 8.33 10.27 -27.93
C THR A 167 8.73 11.03 -29.20
N LYS A 168 7.84 11.91 -29.69
CA LYS A 168 8.23 13.15 -30.38
C LYS A 168 7.70 14.44 -29.77
N ASN A 169 6.75 14.37 -28.82
CA ASN A 169 6.28 15.55 -28.09
C ASN A 169 6.62 15.40 -26.61
N ILE A 170 7.87 15.74 -26.28
CA ILE A 170 8.23 16.15 -24.92
C ILE A 170 7.65 17.55 -24.76
N HIS A 171 6.55 17.68 -24.03
CA HIS A 171 6.37 18.90 -23.25
C HIS A 171 7.33 18.76 -22.08
N TYR A 172 8.34 19.62 -22.05
CA TYR A 172 9.30 19.71 -20.97
C TYR A 172 8.55 20.08 -19.69
N ASP A 173 8.28 19.10 -18.83
CA ASP A 173 8.27 19.32 -17.39
C ASP A 173 9.37 18.45 -16.80
N SER A 174 10.57 19.00 -16.88
CA SER A 174 11.76 18.49 -16.19
C SER A 174 11.69 18.91 -14.73
N HIS A 175 10.99 18.12 -13.91
CA HIS A 175 11.37 17.97 -12.51
C HIS A 175 11.65 16.49 -12.25
N ASP A 176 12.92 16.14 -12.43
CA ASP A 176 13.52 14.91 -11.93
C ASP A 176 13.28 14.81 -10.41
N PHE A 177 12.33 13.98 -9.99
CA PHE A 177 12.24 13.51 -8.62
C PHE A 177 13.10 12.26 -8.46
N LEU A 178 14.33 12.46 -7.99
CA LEU A 178 15.12 11.41 -7.38
C LEU A 178 14.57 11.14 -5.96
N PRO A 179 14.27 9.88 -5.59
CA PRO A 179 13.76 9.57 -4.26
C PRO A 179 14.93 9.49 -3.28
N GLY A 180 15.15 10.50 -2.43
CA GLY A 180 16.23 10.39 -1.45
C GLY A 180 16.52 11.52 -0.45
N GLU A 181 16.14 12.77 -0.70
CA GLU A 181 16.51 13.86 0.23
C GLU A 181 15.35 14.82 0.48
N LYS A 182 14.79 14.78 1.70
CA LYS A 182 13.90 15.81 2.22
C LYS A 182 14.75 16.99 2.69
N THR A 183 15.09 17.91 1.79
CA THR A 183 15.38 19.29 2.18
C THR A 183 14.06 20.07 2.25
N PRO A 184 13.81 20.84 3.32
CA PRO A 184 12.62 21.67 3.42
C PRO A 184 12.82 22.89 2.50
N MET A 185 12.44 22.76 1.23
CA MET A 185 12.43 23.91 0.33
C MET A 185 11.18 24.72 0.57
N LEU A 186 11.40 26.02 0.73
CA LEU A 186 10.46 27.08 1.02
C LEU A 186 9.25 26.99 0.08
N GLU A 187 8.06 27.13 0.67
CA GLU A 187 6.82 27.40 -0.05
C GLU A 187 7.00 28.70 -0.83
N ASP A 188 7.35 28.59 -2.11
CA ASP A 188 7.15 29.69 -3.03
C ASP A 188 5.64 29.90 -3.15
N ALA A 189 5.23 31.05 -2.63
CA ALA A 189 3.90 31.61 -2.76
C ALA A 189 3.61 31.85 -4.25
N ASP A 190 3.08 30.84 -4.94
CA ASP A 190 2.49 31.01 -6.26
C ASP A 190 0.96 31.03 -6.12
N GLU A 191 0.43 32.25 -5.96
CA GLU A 191 -0.99 32.55 -6.07
C GLU A 191 -1.49 32.21 -7.48
N GLY A 192 -2.11 31.04 -7.66
CA GLY A 192 -2.94 30.74 -8.84
C GLY A 192 -2.70 29.41 -9.56
N GLY A 193 -1.85 28.52 -9.04
CA GLY A 193 -1.63 27.19 -9.63
C GLY A 193 -2.91 26.34 -9.71
N VAL A 194 -3.13 25.68 -10.85
CA VAL A 194 -4.22 24.70 -11.01
C VAL A 194 -3.92 23.46 -10.16
N LYS A 195 -4.76 23.19 -9.16
CA LYS A 195 -4.66 22.02 -8.27
C LYS A 195 -5.31 20.79 -8.91
N LEU A 196 -4.61 19.65 -8.90
CA LEU A 196 -5.16 18.38 -9.37
C LEU A 196 -6.08 17.74 -8.32
N TRP A 197 -7.13 17.05 -8.75
CA TRP A 197 -7.97 16.20 -7.89
C TRP A 197 -8.49 14.97 -8.66
N HIS A 198 -8.87 13.91 -7.94
CA HIS A 198 -9.40 12.69 -8.55
C HIS A 198 -10.87 12.42 -8.16
N LEU A 199 -11.08 11.86 -6.97
CA LEU A 199 -12.40 11.50 -6.45
C LEU A 199 -12.89 12.58 -5.48
N VAL A 200 -11.98 13.09 -4.65
CA VAL A 200 -12.27 14.08 -3.63
C VAL A 200 -11.30 15.24 -3.77
N LYS A 201 -11.82 16.46 -3.81
CA LYS A 201 -10.97 17.66 -3.71
C LYS A 201 -10.39 17.71 -2.30
N ALA A 202 -9.08 17.90 -2.18
CA ALA A 202 -8.49 18.14 -0.88
C ALA A 202 -9.25 19.31 -0.25
N SER A 203 -9.86 19.07 0.92
CA SER A 203 -10.47 20.16 1.69
C SER A 203 -9.37 21.17 1.96
N GLU A 204 -9.55 22.40 1.52
CA GLU A 204 -8.81 23.54 2.06
C GLU A 204 -9.27 23.70 3.51
N GLU A 205 -8.85 22.80 4.41
CA GLU A 205 -8.91 23.12 5.81
C GLU A 205 -7.95 24.30 6.00
N PRO A 206 -8.44 25.47 6.46
CA PRO A 206 -7.54 26.57 6.75
C PRO A 206 -6.54 26.04 7.77
N GLU A 207 -5.24 26.16 7.46
CA GLU A 207 -4.20 25.86 8.43
C GLU A 207 -4.58 26.53 9.74
N LEU A 208 -4.78 25.70 10.78
CA LEU A 208 -5.06 26.20 12.12
C LEU A 208 -4.00 27.26 12.43
N PRO A 209 -4.39 28.46 12.90
CA PRO A 209 -3.44 29.54 13.11
C PRO A 209 -2.33 29.04 14.04
N LYS A 210 -1.08 29.09 13.56
CA LYS A 210 0.14 28.69 14.27
C LYS A 210 0.01 29.09 15.74
N HIS A 211 -0.23 28.11 16.61
CA HIS A 211 -0.43 28.34 18.03
C HIS A 211 0.77 29.10 18.58
N ARG A 212 0.52 30.31 19.12
CA ARG A 212 1.52 31.07 19.87
C ARG A 212 2.06 30.19 20.99
N ARG A 213 3.40 30.12 21.09
CA ARG A 213 4.15 29.42 22.13
C ARG A 213 3.55 29.71 23.51
N GLY A 214 3.00 28.69 24.17
CA GLY A 214 2.60 28.81 25.59
C GLY A 214 1.41 27.98 26.11
N SER A 215 0.76 27.09 25.35
CA SER A 215 -0.38 26.29 25.86
C SER A 215 -0.03 24.81 26.08
N LEU A 216 0.17 24.43 27.34
CA LEU A 216 0.04 23.05 27.81
C LEU A 216 -1.46 22.72 27.95
N ARG A 217 -2.01 22.03 26.92
CA ARG A 217 -3.36 21.46 26.72
C ARG A 217 -3.76 21.85 25.30
N GLU A 218 -4.11 20.95 24.40
CA GLU A 218 -4.85 19.70 24.52
C GLU A 218 -4.27 18.79 23.43
N ARG A 219 -3.82 17.59 23.79
CA ARG A 219 -3.60 16.50 22.82
C ARG A 219 -4.87 16.47 21.99
N GLU A 220 -4.83 16.89 20.71
CA GLU A 220 -6.00 16.90 19.83
C GLU A 220 -6.72 15.59 20.08
N ARG A 221 -7.88 15.66 20.75
CA ARG A 221 -8.61 14.45 21.13
C ARG A 221 -8.88 13.75 19.81
N ALA A 222 -8.32 12.56 19.65
CA ALA A 222 -8.60 11.72 18.51
C ALA A 222 -10.13 11.61 18.43
N LYS A 223 -10.74 12.31 17.46
CA LYS A 223 -12.20 12.31 17.33
C LYS A 223 -12.58 10.84 17.10
N ALA A 224 -13.41 10.30 17.99
CA ALA A 224 -13.85 8.92 17.91
C ALA A 224 -14.32 8.61 16.49
N ILE A 225 -13.77 7.55 15.89
CA ILE A 225 -14.08 7.19 14.51
C ILE A 225 -15.57 6.89 14.41
N PRO A 226 -16.33 7.59 13.54
CA PRO A 226 -17.73 7.27 13.30
C PRO A 226 -17.94 5.78 13.00
N GLU A 227 -18.98 5.19 13.56
CA GLU A 227 -19.25 3.75 13.51
C GLU A 227 -19.27 3.20 12.07
N ILE A 228 -19.85 3.97 11.13
CA ILE A 228 -19.88 3.62 9.71
C ILE A 228 -18.49 3.39 9.10
N TYR A 229 -17.49 4.17 9.52
CA TYR A 229 -16.12 4.02 9.07
C TYR A 229 -15.45 2.83 9.75
N LEU A 230 -15.74 2.59 11.03
CA LEU A 230 -15.23 1.43 11.76
C LEU A 230 -15.71 0.12 11.13
N THR A 231 -16.99 0.02 10.74
CA THR A 231 -17.53 -1.16 10.05
C THR A 231 -16.77 -1.48 8.76
N ARG A 232 -16.39 -0.44 7.99
CA ARG A 232 -15.60 -0.61 6.75
C ARG A 232 -14.18 -1.12 7.03
N LEU A 233 -13.52 -0.58 8.06
CA LEU A 233 -12.20 -1.05 8.49
C LEU A 233 -12.27 -2.51 9.01
N LEU A 234 -13.31 -2.85 9.77
CA LEU A 234 -13.56 -4.22 10.24
C LEU A 234 -13.82 -5.19 9.10
N SER A 235 -14.53 -4.77 8.04
CA SER A 235 -14.71 -5.58 6.83
C SER A 235 -13.38 -5.89 6.14
N MET A 236 -12.48 -4.91 6.04
CA MET A 236 -11.13 -5.11 5.52
C MET A 236 -10.33 -6.06 6.42
N LYS A 237 -10.38 -5.88 7.74
CA LYS A 237 -9.73 -6.75 8.73
C LYS A 237 -10.20 -8.20 8.59
N GLY A 238 -11.52 -8.41 8.54
CA GLY A 238 -12.10 -9.75 8.38
C GLY A 238 -11.66 -10.45 7.09
N THR A 239 -11.51 -9.69 5.99
CA THR A 239 -11.05 -10.25 4.71
C THR A 239 -9.58 -10.70 4.75
N LEU A 240 -8.74 -9.97 5.48
CA LEU A 240 -7.31 -10.26 5.58
C LEU A 240 -6.94 -11.21 6.72
N GLN A 241 -7.87 -11.47 7.65
CA GLN A 241 -7.64 -12.20 8.90
C GLN A 241 -6.83 -13.49 8.70
N LYS A 242 -7.29 -14.37 7.80
CA LYS A 242 -6.63 -15.66 7.56
C LYS A 242 -5.16 -15.49 7.15
N PHE A 243 -4.85 -14.54 6.27
CA PHE A 243 -3.49 -14.31 5.81
C PHE A 243 -2.59 -13.76 6.91
N VAL A 244 -3.14 -12.93 7.80
CA VAL A 244 -2.44 -12.42 8.99
C VAL A 244 -2.16 -13.56 9.96
N ASP A 245 -3.16 -14.39 10.24
CA ASP A 245 -3.03 -15.54 11.16
C ASP A 245 -2.04 -16.57 10.64
N ASP A 246 -2.10 -16.92 9.36
CA ASP A 246 -1.18 -17.86 8.72
C ASP A 246 0.26 -17.34 8.84
N LEU A 247 0.49 -16.05 8.56
CA LEU A 247 1.81 -15.43 8.66
C LEU A 247 2.32 -15.40 10.11
N PHE A 248 1.51 -14.94 11.07
CA PHE A 248 1.92 -14.85 12.47
C PHE A 248 2.18 -16.24 13.06
N THR A 249 1.37 -17.23 12.67
CA THR A 249 1.59 -18.62 13.04
C THR A 249 2.93 -19.12 12.51
N VAL A 250 3.28 -18.85 11.25
CA VAL A 250 4.59 -19.28 10.72
C VAL A 250 5.75 -18.58 11.44
N ILE A 251 5.61 -17.30 11.80
CA ILE A 251 6.65 -16.53 12.48
C ILE A 251 6.86 -16.98 13.93
N LEU A 252 5.78 -17.25 14.67
CA LEU A 252 5.78 -17.43 16.13
C LEU A 252 5.61 -18.88 16.59
N SER A 253 5.19 -19.80 15.71
CA SER A 253 4.92 -21.18 16.10
C SER A 253 6.19 -21.98 16.40
N THR A 254 6.10 -22.80 17.44
CA THR A 254 7.09 -23.83 17.81
C THR A 254 6.72 -25.22 17.26
N SER A 255 5.61 -25.34 16.53
CA SER A 255 5.18 -26.61 15.92
C SER A 255 6.04 -27.04 14.73
N ARG A 256 6.84 -26.12 14.18
CA ARG A 256 7.84 -26.38 13.14
C ARG A 256 9.25 -26.24 13.75
N PRO A 257 10.28 -26.84 13.13
CA PRO A 257 11.65 -26.65 13.58
C PRO A 257 12.01 -25.16 13.67
N VAL A 258 12.32 -24.71 14.89
CA VAL A 258 12.76 -23.32 15.13
C VAL A 258 14.14 -23.13 14.53
N PRO A 259 14.41 -22.03 13.79
CA PRO A 259 15.73 -21.77 13.24
C PRO A 259 16.80 -21.79 14.34
N LEU A 260 17.91 -22.52 14.09
CA LEU A 260 18.99 -22.69 15.07
C LEU A 260 19.56 -21.35 15.55
N SER A 261 19.61 -20.35 14.68
CA SER A 261 20.05 -19.00 15.03
C SER A 261 19.16 -18.32 16.07
N VAL A 262 17.85 -18.55 16.03
CA VAL A 262 16.91 -18.04 17.04
C VAL A 262 17.14 -18.74 18.37
N LYS A 263 17.20 -20.08 18.36
CA LYS A 263 17.45 -20.86 19.59
C LYS A 263 18.78 -20.45 20.23
N TYR A 264 19.86 -20.46 19.44
CA TYR A 264 21.19 -20.06 19.89
C TYR A 264 21.20 -18.64 20.48
N PHE A 265 20.60 -17.67 19.78
CA PHE A 265 20.63 -16.29 20.24
C PHE A 265 19.77 -16.09 21.50
N PHE A 266 18.65 -16.79 21.62
CA PHE A 266 17.82 -16.74 22.83
C PHE A 266 18.48 -17.43 24.02
N ASP A 267 19.17 -18.55 23.79
CA ASP A 267 19.97 -19.21 24.83
C ASP A 267 21.11 -18.29 25.31
N LEU A 268 21.77 -17.60 24.38
CA LEU A 268 22.77 -16.60 24.73
C LEU A 268 22.20 -15.48 25.61
N LEU A 269 20.98 -15.00 25.31
CA LEU A 269 20.32 -13.99 26.16
C LEU A 269 20.00 -14.53 27.55
N ASP A 270 19.55 -15.79 27.64
CA ASP A 270 19.26 -16.45 28.92
C ASP A 270 20.54 -16.66 29.74
N ASP A 271 21.64 -17.07 29.11
CA ASP A 271 22.96 -17.21 29.74
C ASP A 271 23.48 -15.86 30.24
N GLN A 272 23.33 -14.79 29.45
CA GLN A 272 23.71 -13.44 29.87
C GLN A 272 22.86 -12.94 31.04
N ALA A 273 21.56 -13.24 31.06
CA ALA A 273 20.70 -12.92 32.20
C ALA A 273 21.18 -13.65 33.47
N GLY A 274 21.52 -14.94 33.34
CA GLY A 274 22.08 -15.74 34.44
C GLY A 274 23.40 -15.19 34.98
N GLN A 275 24.34 -14.81 34.10
CA GLN A 275 25.63 -14.21 34.48
C GLN A 275 25.49 -12.88 35.24
N HIS A 276 24.45 -12.11 34.93
CA HIS A 276 24.14 -10.83 35.57
C HIS A 276 23.11 -10.94 36.70
N CYS A 277 22.76 -12.17 37.13
CA CYS A 277 21.77 -12.43 38.18
C CYS A 277 20.39 -11.80 37.91
N ILE A 278 19.99 -11.67 36.65
CA ILE A 278 18.68 -11.18 36.24
C ILE A 278 17.71 -12.36 36.24
N THR A 279 16.83 -12.39 37.23
CA THR A 279 15.79 -13.43 37.40
C THR A 279 14.40 -12.99 36.94
N ASP A 280 14.23 -11.69 36.65
CA ASP A 280 12.96 -11.15 36.17
C ASP A 280 12.69 -11.59 34.73
N SER A 281 11.63 -12.39 34.56
CA SER A 281 11.24 -12.93 33.25
C SER A 281 10.74 -11.84 32.30
N GLU A 282 10.22 -10.71 32.81
CA GLU A 282 9.78 -9.60 31.96
C GLU A 282 10.97 -8.93 31.27
N THR A 283 12.05 -8.69 32.00
CA THR A 283 13.31 -8.16 31.43
C THR A 283 13.86 -9.07 30.33
N ILE A 284 13.89 -10.39 30.55
CA ILE A 284 14.36 -11.37 29.55
C ILE A 284 13.43 -11.38 28.32
N HIS A 285 12.11 -11.32 28.54
CA HIS A 285 11.12 -11.21 27.46
C HIS A 285 11.34 -9.95 26.61
N ILE A 286 11.61 -8.81 27.25
CA ILE A 286 11.94 -7.54 26.57
C ILE A 286 13.21 -7.70 25.73
N TRP A 287 14.25 -8.38 26.24
CA TRP A 287 15.48 -8.62 25.46
C TRP A 287 15.23 -9.46 24.21
N LYS A 288 14.46 -10.55 24.34
CA LYS A 288 14.09 -11.43 23.22
C LYS A 288 13.22 -10.69 22.19
N THR A 289 12.24 -9.92 22.66
CA THR A 289 11.36 -9.11 21.80
C THR A 289 12.11 -8.01 21.06
N ASN A 290 12.97 -7.26 21.75
CA ASN A 290 13.77 -6.17 21.19
C ASN A 290 14.90 -6.65 20.28
N SER A 291 15.24 -7.95 20.29
CA SER A 291 16.34 -8.49 19.49
C SER A 291 15.88 -9.10 18.18
N LEU A 292 14.73 -9.79 18.16
CA LEU A 292 14.23 -10.50 16.98
C LEU A 292 12.90 -9.93 16.45
N PRO A 293 11.73 -10.03 17.12
CA PRO A 293 10.48 -9.47 16.62
C PRO A 293 10.57 -8.00 16.20
N LEU A 294 11.07 -7.13 17.07
CA LEU A 294 11.02 -5.68 16.83
C LEU A 294 12.14 -5.16 15.91
N ARG A 295 13.20 -5.94 15.70
CA ARG A 295 14.35 -5.53 14.86
C ARG A 295 14.35 -6.19 13.49
N PHE A 296 14.02 -7.47 13.42
CA PHE A 296 14.04 -8.23 12.18
C PHE A 296 12.64 -8.31 11.58
N TRP A 297 11.68 -8.91 12.29
CA TRP A 297 10.35 -9.19 11.73
C TRP A 297 9.58 -7.93 11.38
N ILE A 298 9.61 -6.88 12.22
CA ILE A 298 8.98 -5.60 11.89
C ILE A 298 9.52 -4.99 10.59
N ASN A 299 10.83 -5.11 10.35
CA ASN A 299 11.43 -4.57 9.12
C ASN A 299 11.00 -5.38 7.90
N ILE A 300 10.93 -6.70 8.00
CA ILE A 300 10.45 -7.58 6.92
C ILE A 300 8.96 -7.37 6.63
N LEU A 301 8.13 -7.24 7.67
CA LEU A 301 6.69 -7.03 7.54
C LEU A 301 6.35 -5.69 6.89
N LYS A 302 7.08 -4.62 7.23
CA LYS A 302 6.91 -3.29 6.62
C LYS A 302 7.47 -3.20 5.21
N ASN A 303 8.55 -3.93 4.92
CA ASN A 303 9.30 -3.78 3.68
C ASN A 303 9.35 -5.12 2.92
N PRO A 304 8.23 -5.59 2.33
CA PRO A 304 8.23 -6.82 1.55
C PRO A 304 9.20 -6.76 0.35
N GLN A 305 9.55 -5.56 -0.13
CA GLN A 305 10.56 -5.34 -1.18
C GLN A 305 11.98 -5.78 -0.79
N PHE A 306 12.27 -6.01 0.50
CA PHE A 306 13.54 -6.60 0.90
C PHE A 306 13.64 -8.08 0.52
N ILE A 307 12.52 -8.76 0.34
CA ILE A 307 12.44 -10.20 0.07
C ILE A 307 11.95 -10.47 -1.35
N PHE A 308 11.03 -9.65 -1.86
CA PHE A 308 10.40 -9.84 -3.17
C PHE A 308 10.69 -8.66 -4.10
N ASP A 309 10.89 -8.95 -5.38
CA ASP A 309 10.95 -7.92 -6.43
C ASP A 309 9.53 -7.47 -6.82
N VAL A 310 8.96 -6.60 -5.97
CA VAL A 310 7.61 -6.05 -6.07
C VAL A 310 7.61 -4.55 -5.83
N GLN A 311 6.63 -3.85 -6.40
CA GLN A 311 6.32 -2.47 -6.05
C GLN A 311 5.26 -2.42 -4.94
N VAL A 312 5.56 -1.70 -3.87
CA VAL A 312 4.62 -1.44 -2.78
C VAL A 312 4.02 -0.04 -2.99
N SER A 313 2.71 0.04 -3.15
CA SER A 313 2.01 1.33 -3.19
C SER A 313 1.75 1.86 -1.78
N ASP A 314 1.56 3.17 -1.66
CA ASP A 314 1.29 3.85 -0.37
C ASP A 314 0.09 3.24 0.38
N HIS A 315 -0.93 2.78 -0.34
CA HIS A 315 -2.12 2.19 0.28
C HIS A 315 -1.84 0.79 0.84
N VAL A 316 -0.99 0.02 0.16
CA VAL A 316 -0.55 -1.30 0.66
C VAL A 316 0.36 -1.09 1.87
N ASP A 317 1.29 -0.14 1.81
CA ASP A 317 2.15 0.24 2.94
C ASP A 317 1.35 0.67 4.17
N ALA A 318 0.31 1.49 3.98
CA ALA A 318 -0.56 1.92 5.07
C ALA A 318 -1.27 0.75 5.77
N VAL A 319 -1.66 -0.29 5.02
CA VAL A 319 -2.27 -1.52 5.57
C VAL A 319 -1.22 -2.38 6.27
N LEU A 320 -0.06 -2.60 5.66
CA LEU A 320 1.06 -3.33 6.25
C LEU A 320 1.54 -2.69 7.56
N SER A 321 1.52 -1.36 7.64
CA SER A 321 1.86 -0.61 8.85
C SER A 321 0.93 -0.95 10.02
N VAL A 322 -0.39 -1.06 9.78
CA VAL A 322 -1.37 -1.45 10.81
C VAL A 322 -1.17 -2.90 11.26
N ILE A 323 -0.91 -3.82 10.31
CA ILE A 323 -0.61 -5.22 10.63
C ILE A 323 0.69 -5.34 11.41
N THR A 324 1.73 -4.59 11.02
CA THR A 324 3.01 -4.60 11.73
C THR A 324 2.89 -4.03 13.13
N GLN A 325 2.09 -2.99 13.33
CA GLN A 325 1.82 -2.47 14.68
C GLN A 325 1.08 -3.50 15.54
N THR A 326 0.15 -4.26 14.94
CA THR A 326 -0.52 -5.38 15.62
C THR A 326 0.47 -6.48 15.99
N PHE A 327 1.41 -6.81 15.11
CA PHE A 327 2.50 -7.75 15.42
C PHE A 327 3.35 -7.25 16.60
N MET A 328 3.74 -5.97 16.59
CA MET A 328 4.47 -5.35 17.71
C MET A 328 3.71 -5.46 19.03
N ASP A 329 2.40 -5.16 19.00
CA ASP A 329 1.55 -5.21 20.19
C ASP A 329 1.40 -6.65 20.71
N SER A 330 1.43 -7.67 19.84
CA SER A 330 1.40 -9.08 20.25
C SER A 330 2.65 -9.52 21.04
N CYS A 331 3.75 -8.77 20.93
CA CYS A 331 4.98 -9.05 21.66
C CYS A 331 5.08 -8.29 23.00
N THR A 332 4.14 -7.41 23.35
CA THR A 332 4.17 -6.72 24.65
C THR A 332 3.45 -7.53 25.75
N THR A 333 3.98 -7.49 26.96
CA THR A 333 3.36 -8.03 28.19
C THR A 333 2.34 -7.06 28.79
N ALA A 334 2.32 -5.79 28.35
CA ALA A 334 1.46 -4.78 28.92
C ALA A 334 0.00 -4.97 28.50
N GLU A 335 -0.88 -5.21 29.47
CA GLU A 335 -2.32 -5.20 29.24
C GLU A 335 -2.79 -3.80 28.82
N HIS A 336 -3.44 -3.72 27.65
CA HIS A 336 -3.98 -2.47 27.17
C HIS A 336 -5.50 -2.43 27.37
N LYS A 337 -5.96 -1.56 28.27
CA LYS A 337 -7.39 -1.28 28.43
C LYS A 337 -7.88 -0.52 27.20
N LEU A 338 -8.69 -1.17 26.37
CA LEU A 338 -9.26 -0.58 25.18
C LEU A 338 -10.28 0.50 25.56
N GLY A 339 -10.15 1.66 24.93
CA GLY A 339 -11.05 2.80 25.07
C GLY A 339 -11.31 3.47 23.72
N ARG A 340 -12.14 4.51 23.73
CA ARG A 340 -12.50 5.25 22.50
C ARG A 340 -11.31 5.94 21.81
N ASP A 341 -10.27 6.26 22.58
CA ASP A 341 -9.05 6.92 22.09
C ASP A 341 -7.91 5.93 21.80
N SER A 342 -8.18 4.62 21.87
CA SER A 342 -7.17 3.61 21.55
C SER A 342 -6.79 3.65 20.07
N PRO A 343 -5.52 3.40 19.72
CA PRO A 343 -5.08 3.30 18.34
C PRO A 343 -5.92 2.30 17.53
N ILE A 344 -6.17 2.62 16.25
CA ILE A 344 -7.09 1.84 15.41
C ILE A 344 -6.68 0.37 15.29
N ASN A 345 -5.38 0.07 15.23
CA ASN A 345 -4.90 -1.31 15.14
C ASN A 345 -5.32 -2.13 16.38
N LYS A 346 -5.27 -1.53 17.58
CA LYS A 346 -5.70 -2.18 18.82
C LYS A 346 -7.21 -2.37 18.89
N LEU A 347 -7.98 -1.45 18.31
CA LEU A 347 -9.43 -1.59 18.19
C LEU A 347 -9.81 -2.70 17.20
N LEU A 348 -9.14 -2.76 16.05
CA LEU A 348 -9.43 -3.74 15.00
C LEU A 348 -9.02 -5.17 15.38
N TYR A 349 -7.88 -5.33 16.06
CA TYR A 349 -7.32 -6.62 16.45
C TYR A 349 -7.40 -6.86 17.97
N ALA A 350 -8.43 -6.31 18.61
CA ALA A 350 -8.72 -6.52 20.03
C ALA A 350 -9.03 -7.98 20.40
N ARG A 351 -9.49 -8.76 19.42
CA ARG A 351 -9.92 -10.16 19.56
C ARG A 351 -9.12 -11.06 18.65
#